data_AF-A0A163VPG4-F1
#
_entry.id   AF-A0A163VPG4-F1
#
_cell.length_a   1.000
_cell.length_b   1.000
_cell.length_c   1.000
_cell.angle_alpha   90.00
_cell.angle_beta   90.00
_cell.angle_gamma   90.00
#
_symmetry.space_group_name_H-M   'P 1'
#
loop_
_entity.id
_entity.type
_entity.pdbx_description
1 polymer ?
#
loop_
_entity_poly.entity_id
_entity_poly.type
_entity_poly.pdbx_seq_one_letter_code
_entity_poly.pdbx_strand_id
1 'polypeptide(L)'
;MQTLAAHGNVSLLDMHQDIYNEIFQGEGAPAWAVPETRLPNPQLGFPNNYFLNPALENVYAAFWRDAPAPDGIGVEDHFARAFAHDAEYFRNNTAVFGYEAFNEPFPGFVWEGCLNPVLGCPVQDHKLTNFYTKIVPIIRAVDPTRLVFFQPNQLFAAGIHTDLGKVIDPHTAFAFHDYCATEIRCM
;
A
#
# COMPACT_ATOMS: atom_id res chain seq x y z
N MET A 1 -6.12 -16.10 12.45
CA MET A 1 -4.82 -16.40 13.09
C MET A 1 -4.77 -17.72 13.83
N GLN A 2 -5.50 -17.93 14.93
CA GLN A 2 -5.40 -19.17 15.72
C GLN A 2 -5.72 -20.44 14.91
N THR A 3 -6.74 -20.38 14.05
CA THR A 3 -7.07 -21.48 13.13
C THR A 3 -5.90 -21.83 12.22
N LEU A 4 -5.31 -20.84 11.53
CA LEU A 4 -4.17 -21.06 10.63
C LEU A 4 -2.97 -21.67 11.38
N ALA A 5 -2.66 -21.12 12.56
CA ALA A 5 -1.57 -21.59 13.42
C ALA A 5 -1.76 -23.04 13.90
N ALA A 6 -2.99 -23.43 14.27
CA ALA A 6 -3.31 -24.80 14.68
C ALA A 6 -3.08 -25.84 13.57
N HIS A 7 -3.03 -25.38 12.31
CA HIS A 7 -2.72 -26.20 11.14
C HIS A 7 -1.29 -26.01 10.61
N GLY A 8 -0.40 -25.42 11.42
CA GLY A 8 1.02 -25.27 11.05
C GLY A 8 1.31 -24.16 10.04
N ASN A 9 0.34 -23.28 9.76
CA ASN A 9 0.54 -22.15 8.85
C ASN A 9 0.99 -20.91 9.62
N VAL A 10 1.96 -20.20 9.04
CA VAL A 10 2.29 -18.84 9.44
C VAL A 10 1.45 -17.85 8.65
N SER A 11 1.25 -16.66 9.19
CA SER A 11 0.41 -15.63 8.58
C SER A 11 1.20 -14.34 8.38
N LEU A 12 1.16 -13.83 7.16
CA LEU A 12 1.50 -12.45 6.82
C LEU A 12 0.22 -11.64 6.95
N LEU A 13 0.27 -10.53 7.71
CA LEU A 13 -0.86 -9.63 7.84
C LEU A 13 -0.72 -8.51 6.82
N ASP A 14 -1.61 -8.50 5.83
CA ASP A 14 -1.61 -7.53 4.74
C ASP A 14 -2.60 -6.39 5.00
N MET A 15 -2.08 -5.16 4.99
CA MET A 15 -2.89 -3.94 4.99
C MET A 15 -3.48 -3.73 3.59
N HIS A 16 -4.48 -4.54 3.29
CA HIS A 16 -5.05 -4.69 1.96
C HIS A 16 -5.86 -3.46 1.53
N GLN A 17 -5.78 -3.17 0.24
CA GLN A 17 -6.66 -2.25 -0.46
C GLN A 17 -6.70 -2.64 -1.94
N ASP A 18 -7.87 -2.51 -2.55
CA ASP A 18 -8.07 -2.43 -3.99
C ASP A 18 -8.83 -1.15 -4.30
N ILE A 19 -8.30 -0.27 -5.15
CA ILE A 19 -8.98 0.95 -5.58
C ILE A 19 -9.40 1.83 -4.37
N TYR A 20 -8.59 1.80 -3.30
CA TYR A 20 -8.64 2.65 -2.10
C TYR A 20 -9.89 2.57 -1.21
N ASN A 21 -11.11 2.73 -1.73
CA ASN A 21 -12.35 2.82 -0.95
C ASN A 21 -13.58 2.41 -1.78
N GLU A 22 -14.66 2.00 -1.11
CA GLU A 22 -15.91 1.54 -1.73
C GLU A 22 -16.59 2.58 -2.62
N ILE A 23 -16.38 3.89 -2.39
CA ILE A 23 -16.92 4.95 -3.25
C ILE A 23 -16.33 4.91 -4.68
N PHE A 24 -15.16 4.28 -4.85
CA PHE A 24 -14.50 4.04 -6.13
C PHE A 24 -14.72 2.60 -6.62
N GLN A 25 -15.67 1.86 -6.05
CA GLN A 25 -15.88 0.41 -6.27
C GLN A 25 -14.71 -0.46 -5.81
N GLY A 26 -13.96 0.04 -4.82
CA GLY A 26 -12.84 -0.64 -4.19
C GLY A 26 -13.13 -1.11 -2.77
N GLU A 27 -12.06 -1.28 -1.99
CA GLU A 27 -12.06 -1.57 -0.56
C GLU A 27 -10.73 -1.10 0.09
N GLY A 28 -10.64 -1.19 1.43
CA GLY A 28 -9.45 -0.84 2.20
C GLY A 28 -9.64 0.37 3.12
N ALA A 29 -9.42 1.58 2.61
CA ALA A 29 -9.43 2.79 3.42
C ALA A 29 -10.86 3.15 3.88
N PRO A 30 -11.03 3.65 5.12
CA PRO A 30 -12.34 4.06 5.61
C PRO A 30 -12.80 5.37 4.98
N ALA A 31 -14.12 5.58 4.92
CA ALA A 31 -14.72 6.76 4.26
C ALA A 31 -14.20 8.12 4.78
N TRP A 32 -13.84 8.23 6.06
CA TRP A 32 -13.31 9.48 6.61
C TRP A 32 -11.89 9.82 6.10
N ALA A 33 -11.16 8.84 5.56
CA ALA A 33 -9.84 9.02 4.96
C ALA A 33 -9.90 9.42 3.48
N VAL A 34 -11.10 9.48 2.89
CA VAL A 34 -11.33 9.95 1.53
C VAL A 34 -11.58 11.46 1.56
N PRO A 35 -10.62 12.31 1.13
CA PRO A 35 -10.87 13.74 1.00
C PRO A 35 -11.99 14.03 -0.01
N GLU A 36 -12.75 15.10 0.26
CA GLU A 36 -13.72 15.61 -0.71
C GLU A 36 -13.01 16.00 -2.01
N THR A 37 -13.62 15.62 -3.14
CA THR A 37 -13.15 16.00 -4.47
C THR A 37 -14.32 16.36 -5.37
N ARG A 38 -14.09 17.32 -6.27
CA ARG A 38 -15.04 17.71 -7.32
C ARG A 38 -14.73 17.05 -8.65
N LEU A 39 -13.73 16.18 -8.69
CA LEU A 39 -13.35 15.47 -9.89
C LEU A 39 -14.37 14.38 -10.22
N PRO A 40 -14.53 14.02 -11.51
CA PRO A 40 -15.42 12.93 -11.90
C PRO A 40 -15.02 11.61 -11.22
N ASN A 41 -16.01 10.91 -10.68
CA ASN A 41 -15.88 9.56 -10.13
C ASN A 41 -16.68 8.57 -11.00
N PRO A 42 -16.20 8.22 -12.21
CA PRO A 42 -16.85 7.23 -13.03
C PRO A 42 -16.78 5.85 -12.35
N GLN A 43 -17.77 5.00 -12.61
CA GLN A 43 -17.90 3.68 -11.99
C GLN A 43 -17.57 2.61 -13.03
N LEU A 44 -16.28 2.38 -13.28
CA LEU A 44 -15.76 1.54 -14.37
C LEU A 44 -15.30 0.13 -13.92
N GLY A 45 -15.41 -0.16 -12.62
CA GLY A 45 -15.04 -1.42 -11.99
C GLY A 45 -13.54 -1.67 -11.93
N PHE A 46 -13.17 -2.83 -11.38
CA PHE A 46 -11.80 -3.31 -11.31
C PHE A 46 -11.35 -3.95 -12.64
N PRO A 47 -10.13 -3.69 -13.14
CA PRO A 47 -9.13 -2.74 -12.61
C PRO A 47 -9.27 -1.32 -13.19
N ASN A 48 -10.24 -1.07 -14.08
CA ASN A 48 -10.33 0.16 -14.87
C ASN A 48 -10.34 1.45 -14.05
N ASN A 49 -10.94 1.43 -12.85
CA ASN A 49 -10.98 2.62 -11.99
C ASN A 49 -9.58 3.09 -11.58
N TYR A 50 -8.57 2.22 -11.48
CA TYR A 50 -7.19 2.67 -11.22
C TYR A 50 -6.73 3.71 -12.27
N PHE A 51 -7.04 3.45 -13.54
CA PHE A 51 -6.45 4.17 -14.67
C PHE A 51 -7.35 5.24 -15.28
N LEU A 52 -8.65 5.23 -14.94
CA LEU A 52 -9.67 6.03 -15.63
C LEU A 52 -10.59 6.80 -14.67
N ASN A 53 -10.22 6.91 -13.39
CA ASN A 53 -11.01 7.60 -12.36
C ASN A 53 -10.23 8.79 -11.74
N PRO A 54 -10.46 10.02 -12.22
CA PRO A 54 -9.77 11.21 -11.70
C PRO A 54 -9.99 11.47 -10.20
N ALA A 55 -11.16 11.11 -9.67
CA ALA A 55 -11.43 11.24 -8.24
C ALA A 55 -10.56 10.28 -7.41
N LEU A 56 -10.34 9.06 -7.89
CA LEU A 56 -9.41 8.10 -7.29
C LEU A 56 -7.96 8.58 -7.38
N GLU A 57 -7.51 9.04 -8.55
CA GLU A 57 -6.15 9.57 -8.71
C GLU A 57 -5.86 10.71 -7.73
N ASN A 58 -6.86 11.55 -7.47
CA ASN A 58 -6.79 12.60 -6.45
C ASN A 58 -6.73 12.06 -5.02
N VAL A 59 -7.44 10.98 -4.70
CA VAL A 59 -7.38 10.36 -3.37
C VAL A 59 -5.97 9.84 -3.08
N TYR A 60 -5.35 9.16 -4.04
CA TYR A 60 -3.95 8.72 -3.91
C TYR A 60 -2.99 9.89 -3.81
N ALA A 61 -3.18 10.94 -4.63
CA ALA A 61 -2.36 12.14 -4.55
C ALA A 61 -2.50 12.90 -3.22
N ALA A 62 -3.64 12.75 -2.53
CA ALA A 62 -3.87 13.26 -1.18
C ALA A 62 -3.24 12.35 -0.11
N PHE A 63 -3.33 11.04 -0.28
CA PHE A 63 -2.66 10.07 0.60
C PHE A 63 -1.14 10.30 0.59
N TRP A 64 -0.50 10.31 -0.58
CA TRP A 64 0.96 10.46 -0.71
C TRP A 64 1.52 11.85 -0.36
N ARG A 65 0.66 12.82 0.01
CA ARG A 65 1.09 14.10 0.60
C ARG A 65 0.73 14.20 2.08
N ASP A 66 0.24 13.10 2.65
CA ASP A 66 -0.27 13.04 4.02
C ASP A 66 -1.33 14.11 4.30
N ALA A 67 -2.31 14.24 3.40
CA ALA A 67 -3.37 15.24 3.54
C ALA A 67 -4.11 15.06 4.88
N PRO A 68 -4.55 16.15 5.53
CA PRO A 68 -5.25 16.06 6.79
C PRO A 68 -6.63 15.41 6.59
N ALA A 69 -6.93 14.43 7.45
CA ALA A 69 -8.27 13.91 7.70
C ALA A 69 -9.14 14.97 8.43
N PRO A 70 -10.44 14.72 8.67
CA PRO A 70 -11.33 15.70 9.31
C PRO A 70 -10.88 16.20 10.69
N ASP A 71 -10.05 15.42 11.41
CA ASP A 71 -9.48 15.80 12.70
C ASP A 71 -8.17 16.59 12.59
N GLY A 72 -7.73 16.90 11.37
CA GLY A 72 -6.52 17.66 11.08
C GLY A 72 -5.23 16.83 11.07
N ILE A 73 -5.31 15.52 11.33
CA ILE A 73 -4.14 14.63 11.33
C ILE A 73 -3.98 14.00 9.94
N GLY A 74 -2.74 13.84 9.49
CA GLY A 74 -2.44 13.25 8.19
C GLY A 74 -3.01 11.84 8.03
N VAL A 75 -3.48 11.51 6.83
CA VAL A 75 -4.02 10.17 6.54
C VAL A 75 -2.95 9.07 6.61
N GLU A 76 -1.68 9.36 6.28
CA GLU A 76 -0.58 8.40 6.51
C GLU A 76 -0.28 8.26 8.01
N ASP A 77 -0.43 9.31 8.81
CA ASP A 77 -0.30 9.21 10.28
C ASP A 77 -1.38 8.32 10.88
N HIS A 78 -2.63 8.49 10.44
CA HIS A 78 -3.71 7.59 10.85
C HIS A 78 -3.46 6.16 10.42
N PHE A 79 -3.03 5.96 9.17
CA PHE A 79 -2.65 4.65 8.66
C PHE A 79 -1.57 4.00 9.53
N ALA A 80 -0.49 4.72 9.84
CA ALA A 80 0.60 4.23 10.67
C ALA A 80 0.14 3.84 12.08
N ARG A 81 -0.79 4.60 12.66
CA ARG A 81 -1.37 4.31 13.99
C ARG A 81 -2.30 3.10 13.97
N ALA A 82 -3.13 2.96 12.93
CA ALA A 82 -3.95 1.76 12.75
C ALA A 82 -3.05 0.52 12.59
N PHE A 83 -1.99 0.65 11.80
CA PHE A 83 -1.07 -0.45 11.56
C PHE A 83 -0.28 -0.84 12.82
N ALA A 84 0.18 0.13 13.61
CA ALA A 84 0.79 -0.15 14.91
C ALA A 84 -0.19 -0.75 15.91
N HIS A 85 -1.47 -0.37 15.87
CA HIS A 85 -2.49 -1.00 16.71
C HIS A 85 -2.59 -2.51 16.41
N ASP A 86 -2.65 -2.89 15.14
CA ASP A 86 -2.70 -4.29 14.73
C ASP A 86 -1.40 -5.02 15.06
N ALA A 87 -0.25 -4.38 14.82
CA ALA A 87 1.06 -4.94 15.16
C ALA A 87 1.17 -5.21 16.67
N GLU A 88 0.76 -4.26 17.52
CA GLU A 88 0.74 -4.42 18.98
C GLU A 88 -0.14 -5.59 19.41
N TYR A 89 -1.34 -5.70 18.84
CA TYR A 89 -2.28 -6.77 19.16
C TYR A 89 -1.67 -8.15 18.85
N PHE A 90 -0.96 -8.27 17.72
CA PHE A 90 -0.41 -9.53 17.25
C PHE A 90 1.03 -9.83 17.72
N ARG A 91 1.71 -8.91 18.43
CA ARG A 91 3.13 -9.03 18.80
C ARG A 91 3.51 -10.25 19.65
N ASN A 92 2.55 -10.88 20.32
CA ASN A 92 2.83 -12.09 21.12
C ASN A 92 2.43 -13.38 20.42
N ASN A 93 1.89 -13.29 19.20
CA ASN A 93 1.53 -14.46 18.41
C ASN A 93 2.71 -14.90 17.55
N THR A 94 3.26 -16.08 17.85
CA THR A 94 4.43 -16.65 17.16
C THR A 94 4.11 -17.17 15.77
N ALA A 95 2.84 -17.31 15.40
CA ALA A 95 2.42 -17.70 14.06
C ALA A 95 2.32 -16.51 13.09
N VAL A 96 2.53 -15.26 13.56
CA VAL A 96 2.62 -14.08 12.70
C VAL A 96 4.04 -14.01 12.16
N PHE A 97 4.18 -14.16 10.83
CA PHE A 97 5.46 -14.08 10.15
C PHE A 97 5.95 -12.63 10.04
N GLY A 98 5.02 -11.71 9.79
CA GLY A 98 5.31 -10.30 9.63
C GLY A 98 4.07 -9.53 9.20
N TYR A 99 4.32 -8.31 8.77
CA TYR A 99 3.29 -7.37 8.36
C TYR A 99 3.61 -6.80 6.98
N GLU A 100 2.66 -6.77 6.08
CA GLU A 100 2.76 -6.15 4.77
C GLU A 100 2.08 -4.79 4.78
N ALA A 101 2.86 -3.78 4.44
CA ALA A 101 2.57 -2.43 4.86
C ALA A 101 1.50 -1.73 4.04
N PHE A 102 1.38 -2.05 2.75
CA PHE A 102 0.40 -1.43 1.87
C PHE A 102 0.32 -2.28 0.60
N ASN A 103 -0.85 -2.89 0.35
CA ASN A 103 -1.06 -3.67 -0.86
C ASN A 103 -1.07 -2.76 -2.10
N GLU A 104 -0.35 -3.16 -3.15
CA GLU A 104 -0.33 -2.55 -4.47
C GLU A 104 -0.38 -1.01 -4.49
N PRO A 105 0.64 -0.30 -3.96
CA PRO A 105 0.69 1.16 -3.96
C PRO A 105 0.46 1.77 -5.35
N PHE A 106 -0.63 2.53 -5.52
CA PHE A 106 -0.93 3.20 -6.78
C PHE A 106 -0.38 4.64 -6.84
N PRO A 107 0.33 5.05 -7.92
CA PRO A 107 0.86 6.41 -8.08
C PRO A 107 -0.17 7.55 -8.14
N GLY A 108 -1.45 7.28 -8.40
CA GLY A 108 -2.43 8.32 -8.71
C GLY A 108 -2.08 9.04 -10.02
N PHE A 109 -2.23 10.36 -10.09
CA PHE A 109 -2.04 11.18 -11.30
C PHE A 109 -0.73 11.05 -12.08
N VAL A 110 0.28 10.35 -11.55
CA VAL A 110 1.55 10.16 -12.26
C VAL A 110 1.67 8.78 -12.89
N TRP A 111 0.63 7.94 -12.82
CA TRP A 111 0.67 6.55 -13.27
C TRP A 111 1.05 6.40 -14.76
N GLU A 112 0.59 7.29 -15.64
CA GLU A 112 0.94 7.23 -17.07
C GLU A 112 2.43 7.45 -17.28
N GLY A 113 3.01 8.40 -16.53
CA GLY A 113 4.45 8.67 -16.56
C GLY A 113 5.27 7.52 -15.98
N CYS A 114 4.67 6.72 -15.08
CA CYS A 114 5.28 5.54 -14.52
C CYS A 114 5.33 4.34 -15.49
N LEU A 115 4.59 4.34 -16.61
CA LEU A 115 4.63 3.26 -17.62
C LEU A 115 5.93 3.31 -18.45
N ASN A 116 7.06 3.24 -17.76
CA ASN A 116 8.39 3.24 -18.34
C ASN A 116 9.18 2.05 -17.78
N PRO A 117 9.44 1.00 -18.58
CA PRO A 117 10.12 -0.20 -18.09
C PRO A 117 11.59 0.03 -17.74
N VAL A 118 12.19 1.16 -18.14
CA VAL A 118 13.60 1.49 -17.87
C VAL A 118 13.73 2.42 -16.67
N LEU A 119 12.95 3.50 -16.65
CA LEU A 119 13.02 4.51 -15.58
C LEU A 119 12.11 4.19 -14.40
N GLY A 120 11.09 3.35 -14.58
CA GLY A 120 10.11 3.10 -13.54
C GLY A 120 9.31 4.34 -13.17
N CYS A 121 9.08 4.54 -11.88
CA CYS A 121 8.39 5.73 -11.37
C CYS A 121 9.14 6.47 -10.26
N PRO A 122 10.24 7.17 -10.55
CA PRO A 122 11.14 7.71 -9.53
C PRO A 122 10.46 8.68 -8.55
N VAL A 123 9.52 9.49 -9.03
CA VAL A 123 8.76 10.43 -8.18
C VAL A 123 7.87 9.67 -7.20
N GLN A 124 7.21 8.60 -7.65
CA GLN A 124 6.36 7.80 -6.79
C GLN A 124 7.17 6.92 -5.84
N ASP A 125 8.23 6.27 -6.34
CA ASP A 125 9.10 5.42 -5.53
C ASP A 125 9.75 6.20 -4.39
N HIS A 126 10.12 7.48 -4.61
CA HIS A 126 10.61 8.36 -3.55
C HIS A 126 9.53 8.67 -2.49
N LYS A 127 8.28 8.95 -2.90
CA LYS A 127 7.17 9.16 -1.96
C LYS A 127 6.89 7.90 -1.15
N LEU A 128 6.88 6.74 -1.80
CA LEU A 128 6.65 5.45 -1.18
C LEU A 128 7.77 5.09 -0.19
N THR A 129 9.02 5.40 -0.53
CA THR A 129 10.17 5.27 0.39
C THR A 129 10.00 6.14 1.64
N ASN A 130 9.53 7.38 1.47
CA ASN A 130 9.27 8.28 2.60
C ASN A 130 8.13 7.76 3.49
N PHE A 131 7.05 7.26 2.88
CA PHE A 131 5.96 6.61 3.58
C PHE A 131 6.47 5.42 4.43
N TYR A 132 7.23 4.50 3.84
CA TYR A 132 7.78 3.38 4.61
C TYR A 132 8.76 3.81 5.70
N THR A 133 9.60 4.82 5.41
CA THR A 133 10.52 5.41 6.41
C THR A 133 9.76 6.04 7.58
N LYS A 134 8.56 6.58 7.32
CA LYS A 134 7.67 7.17 8.33
C LYS A 134 7.00 6.11 9.20
N ILE A 135 6.44 5.05 8.62
CA ILE A 135 5.63 4.08 9.38
C ILE A 135 6.48 3.09 10.18
N VAL A 136 7.67 2.73 9.71
CA VAL A 136 8.49 1.67 10.33
C VAL A 136 8.86 1.98 11.78
N PRO A 137 9.34 3.19 12.15
CA PRO A 137 9.58 3.53 13.54
C PRO A 137 8.34 3.39 14.45
N ILE A 138 7.15 3.67 13.92
CA ILE A 138 5.88 3.60 14.65
C ILE A 138 5.52 2.13 14.93
N ILE A 139 5.70 1.24 13.95
CA ILE A 139 5.54 -0.21 14.14
C ILE A 139 6.59 -0.75 15.12
N ARG A 140 7.85 -0.30 15.02
CA ARG A 140 8.94 -0.75 15.90
C ARG A 140 8.76 -0.35 17.36
N ALA A 141 8.01 0.72 17.63
CA ALA A 141 7.66 1.12 18.99
C ALA A 141 6.79 0.07 19.71
N VAL A 142 6.04 -0.75 18.95
CA VAL A 142 5.11 -1.75 19.50
C VAL A 142 5.53 -3.19 19.21
N ASP A 143 6.24 -3.45 18.11
CA ASP A 143 6.85 -4.73 17.77
C ASP A 143 8.28 -4.53 17.18
N PRO A 144 9.33 -4.79 17.99
CA PRO A 144 10.70 -4.51 17.58
C PRO A 144 11.32 -5.54 16.63
N THR A 145 10.65 -6.67 16.35
CA THR A 145 11.31 -7.84 15.74
C THR A 145 10.63 -8.44 14.51
N ARG A 146 9.31 -8.30 14.32
CA ARG A 146 8.66 -8.88 13.13
C ARG A 146 9.16 -8.25 11.84
N LEU A 147 9.15 -9.04 10.78
CA LEU A 147 9.38 -8.53 9.43
C LEU A 147 8.29 -7.52 9.04
N VAL A 148 8.72 -6.43 8.41
CA VAL A 148 7.82 -5.51 7.70
C VAL A 148 8.12 -5.63 6.21
N PHE A 149 7.10 -5.99 5.42
CA PHE A 149 7.16 -6.17 3.99
C PHE A 149 6.75 -4.88 3.29
N PHE A 150 7.57 -4.46 2.33
CA PHE A 150 7.31 -3.31 1.48
C PHE A 150 7.04 -3.77 0.07
N GLN A 151 5.93 -3.31 -0.49
CA GLN A 151 5.66 -3.45 -1.91
C GLN A 151 6.21 -2.26 -2.71
N PRO A 152 6.66 -2.48 -3.96
CA PRO A 152 6.88 -1.40 -4.92
C PRO A 152 5.55 -0.81 -5.38
N ASN A 153 5.58 0.21 -6.23
CA ASN A 153 4.36 0.65 -6.91
C ASN A 153 3.73 -0.50 -7.72
N GLN A 154 2.40 -0.55 -7.82
CA GLN A 154 1.68 -1.72 -8.38
C GLN A 154 2.06 -2.07 -9.81
N LEU A 155 2.55 -1.08 -10.59
CA LEU A 155 2.94 -1.32 -11.98
C LEU A 155 4.17 -2.23 -12.09
N PHE A 156 4.93 -2.39 -11.02
CA PHE A 156 6.02 -3.37 -10.94
C PHE A 156 5.54 -4.79 -11.27
N ALA A 157 4.30 -5.13 -10.87
CA ALA A 157 3.72 -6.43 -11.16
C ALA A 157 3.54 -6.71 -12.65
N ALA A 158 3.54 -5.67 -13.50
CA ALA A 158 3.50 -5.75 -14.95
C ALA A 158 4.90 -5.59 -15.61
N GLY A 159 5.98 -5.70 -14.83
CA GLY A 159 7.36 -5.61 -15.33
C GLY A 159 7.91 -4.18 -15.44
N ILE A 160 7.26 -3.20 -14.81
CA ILE A 160 7.81 -1.83 -14.70
C ILE A 160 8.91 -1.78 -13.65
N HIS A 161 10.00 -1.08 -13.94
CA HIS A 161 11.13 -0.91 -13.01
C HIS A 161 10.70 -0.17 -11.73
N THR A 162 11.39 -0.42 -10.61
CA THR A 162 11.22 0.32 -9.37
C THR A 162 12.57 0.74 -8.80
N ASP A 163 12.64 2.01 -8.39
CA ASP A 163 13.75 2.58 -7.63
C ASP A 163 13.36 2.76 -6.14
N LEU A 164 12.52 1.86 -5.61
CA LEU A 164 12.12 1.90 -4.20
C LEU A 164 13.37 1.92 -3.31
N GLY A 165 13.49 2.97 -2.52
CA GLY A 165 14.64 3.23 -1.68
C GLY A 165 14.71 2.29 -0.47
N LYS A 166 15.90 2.22 0.11
CA LYS A 166 16.14 1.42 1.32
C LYS A 166 15.58 2.12 2.56
N VAL A 167 14.76 1.42 3.33
CA VAL A 167 14.40 1.80 4.70
C VAL A 167 15.43 1.23 5.68
N ILE A 168 15.89 2.05 6.62
CA ILE A 168 16.90 1.62 7.60
C ILE A 168 16.22 0.88 8.76
N ASP A 169 16.02 -0.42 8.57
CA ASP A 169 15.56 -1.33 9.60
C ASP A 169 16.12 -2.75 9.31
N PRO A 170 16.58 -3.50 10.33
CA PRO A 170 17.17 -4.82 10.10
C PRO A 170 16.16 -5.93 9.80
N HIS A 171 14.85 -5.67 9.95
CA HIS A 171 13.78 -6.65 9.79
C HIS A 171 12.79 -6.20 8.70
N THR A 172 13.32 -5.91 7.51
CA THR A 172 12.52 -5.55 6.33
C THR A 172 12.63 -6.59 5.24
N ALA A 173 11.56 -6.79 4.49
CA ALA A 173 11.53 -7.65 3.32
C ALA A 173 10.86 -6.94 2.14
N PHE A 174 11.26 -7.30 0.92
CA PHE A 174 10.63 -6.81 -0.30
C PHE A 174 9.56 -7.82 -0.74
N ALA A 175 8.30 -7.38 -0.82
CA ALA A 175 7.19 -8.16 -1.36
C ALA A 175 6.82 -7.61 -2.74
N PHE A 176 6.51 -8.47 -3.70
CA PHE A 176 6.06 -8.04 -5.02
C PHE A 176 5.08 -9.06 -5.58
N HIS A 177 4.21 -8.57 -6.46
CA HIS A 177 3.35 -9.41 -7.28
C HIS A 177 4.01 -9.64 -8.64
N ASP A 178 3.68 -10.78 -9.24
CA ASP A 178 4.14 -11.18 -10.57
C ASP A 178 2.91 -11.53 -11.40
N TYR A 179 2.36 -10.51 -12.08
CA TYR A 179 1.17 -10.65 -12.89
C TYR A 179 1.49 -10.62 -14.37
N CYS A 180 0.76 -11.42 -15.12
CA CYS A 180 0.82 -11.37 -16.56
C CYS A 180 -0.10 -10.25 -17.06
N ALA A 181 0.48 -9.18 -17.62
CA ALA A 181 -0.30 -8.05 -18.14
C ALA A 181 -1.27 -8.43 -19.28
N THR A 182 -1.04 -9.57 -19.96
CA THR A 182 -1.93 -10.15 -20.97
C THR A 182 -1.87 -11.67 -20.90
N GLU A 183 -2.99 -12.39 -21.02
CA GLU A 183 -3.04 -13.88 -20.90
C GLU A 183 -2.22 -14.67 -21.95
N ILE A 184 -1.49 -13.99 -22.86
CA ILE A 184 -0.67 -14.62 -23.89
C ILE A 184 0.74 -14.87 -23.32
N ARG A 185 0.87 -15.97 -22.57
CA ARG A 185 2.11 -16.57 -22.06
C ARG A 185 3.06 -15.61 -21.33
N CYS A 186 3.01 -15.65 -20.01
CA CYS A 186 4.14 -15.25 -19.18
C CYS A 186 4.98 -16.49 -18.84
N MET A 187 6.28 -16.39 -19.14
CA MET A 187 7.34 -17.42 -19.10
C MET A 187 7.22 -18.59 -20.09
#